data_AF-A0A6G3ZRY0-F1
#
_entry.id   AF-A0A6G3ZRY0-F1
#
_cell.length_a   1.000
_cell.length_b   1.000
_cell.length_c   1.000
_cell.angle_alpha   90.00
_cell.angle_beta   90.00
_cell.angle_gamma   90.00
#
_symmetry.space_group_name_H-M   'P 1'
#
loop_
_entity.id
_entity.type
_entity.pdbx_description
1 polymer ?
#
loop_
_entity_poly.entity_id
_entity_poly.type
_entity_poly.pdbx_seq_one_letter_code
_entity_poly.pdbx_strand_id
1 'polypeptide(L)'
;MVTFQELEDALFKGCKYVINEFANSENNKDVYAFNLYADEHNSFYIYINTEDSFRNYVDRHYSSYSEKRKQEVKYNQGDFTYQLYPSDMGISQEIIEECEEIASDVQDVDHLEDLSDKDIPVIAYEKRIFNDGFFLAALNATKRLGTTSELNSLDKSNNFIYYAATGNDYVDYSLMMRKTIEPDLFYTCFPELKDKDKQFEIHLDSINRKNVKEILNYWEEALQGEFNEGSPYKYIKTEYQVFEKLGKIGRDLAIECISRLSVVINEDLNNQSNRNKVEIYLKSLEFLEMDEDLRSKISDLEKLVDIACYDDFLKDFMIGVHKNMSALLENKSLN
;
A
#
# COMPACT_ATOMS: atom_id res chain seq x y z
N MET A 1 -15.46 11.66 18.60
CA MET A 1 -14.50 11.85 17.50
C MET A 1 -13.62 10.63 17.54
N VAL A 2 -13.60 9.86 16.46
CA VAL A 2 -12.75 8.68 16.30
C VAL A 2 -11.52 9.10 15.50
N THR A 3 -10.35 8.87 16.08
CA THR A 3 -9.05 9.26 15.53
C THR A 3 -8.34 8.07 14.92
N PHE A 4 -7.40 8.35 14.02
CA PHE A 4 -6.54 7.32 13.44
C PHE A 4 -5.80 6.51 14.53
N GLN A 5 -5.37 7.18 15.60
CA GLN A 5 -4.70 6.54 16.72
C GLN A 5 -5.62 5.58 17.50
N GLU A 6 -6.91 5.88 17.62
CA GLU A 6 -7.88 5.00 18.28
C GLU A 6 -8.10 3.71 17.49
N LEU A 7 -8.17 3.79 16.16
CA LEU A 7 -8.21 2.61 15.30
C LEU A 7 -6.94 1.75 15.44
N GLU A 8 -5.75 2.37 15.38
CA GLU A 8 -4.48 1.66 15.61
C GLU A 8 -4.42 0.98 16.98
N ASP A 9 -4.87 1.68 18.02
CA ASP A 9 -4.93 1.16 19.39
C ASP A 9 -5.91 -0.02 19.49
N ALA A 10 -7.06 0.06 18.82
CA ALA A 10 -8.05 -1.01 18.78
C ALA A 10 -7.49 -2.25 18.07
N LEU A 11 -6.90 -2.08 16.88
CA LEU A 11 -6.25 -3.18 16.13
C LEU A 11 -5.14 -3.83 16.96
N PHE A 12 -4.27 -3.05 17.58
CA PHE A 12 -3.18 -3.56 18.41
C PHE A 12 -3.70 -4.35 19.63
N LYS A 13 -4.69 -3.82 20.35
CA LYS A 13 -5.30 -4.52 21.51
C LYS A 13 -6.04 -5.78 21.08
N GLY A 14 -6.77 -5.72 19.97
CA GLY A 14 -7.48 -6.86 19.40
C GLY A 14 -6.54 -7.98 18.96
N CYS A 15 -5.44 -7.64 18.28
CA CYS A 15 -4.39 -8.60 17.93
C CYS A 15 -3.83 -9.30 19.17
N LYS A 16 -3.53 -8.54 20.24
CA LYS A 16 -3.05 -9.11 21.50
C LYS A 16 -4.07 -10.04 22.14
N TYR A 17 -5.35 -9.69 22.09
CA TYR A 17 -6.43 -10.53 22.59
C TYR A 17 -6.46 -11.87 21.83
N VAL A 18 -6.52 -11.80 20.50
CA VAL A 18 -6.50 -12.99 19.62
C VAL A 18 -5.28 -13.87 19.85
N ILE A 19 -4.08 -13.28 19.97
CA ILE A 19 -2.85 -14.05 20.24
C ILE A 19 -2.94 -14.80 21.56
N ASN A 20 -3.45 -14.15 22.61
CA ASN A 20 -3.60 -14.78 23.92
C ASN A 20 -4.64 -15.91 23.90
N GLU A 21 -5.77 -15.71 23.24
CA GLU A 21 -6.79 -16.76 23.08
C GLU A 21 -6.24 -17.94 22.29
N PHE A 22 -5.57 -17.68 21.15
CA PHE A 22 -4.95 -18.71 20.35
C PHE A 22 -3.87 -19.47 21.14
N ALA A 23 -3.03 -18.76 21.89
CA ALA A 23 -1.95 -19.33 22.68
C ALA A 23 -2.43 -20.30 23.77
N ASN A 24 -3.65 -20.10 24.29
CA ASN A 24 -4.29 -20.97 25.27
C ASN A 24 -5.07 -22.14 24.65
N SER A 25 -5.15 -22.21 23.32
CA SER A 25 -5.82 -23.30 22.61
C SER A 25 -4.90 -24.51 22.42
N GLU A 26 -5.50 -25.67 22.13
CA GLU A 26 -4.74 -26.89 21.77
C GLU A 26 -4.02 -26.78 20.40
N ASN A 27 -4.35 -25.75 19.62
CA ASN A 27 -3.76 -25.49 18.31
C ASN A 27 -2.46 -24.68 18.39
N ASN A 28 -2.06 -24.18 19.56
CA ASN A 28 -0.82 -23.43 19.73
C ASN A 28 0.40 -24.36 19.69
N LYS A 29 0.79 -24.77 18.48
CA LYS A 29 1.92 -25.65 18.24
C LYS A 29 2.53 -25.37 16.88
N ASP A 30 3.86 -25.23 16.83
CA ASP A 30 4.61 -24.99 15.59
C ASP A 30 3.99 -23.88 14.71
N VAL A 31 3.56 -22.77 15.34
CA VAL A 31 2.98 -21.61 14.67
C VAL A 31 4.05 -20.99 13.77
N TYR A 32 3.75 -20.77 12.49
CA TYR A 32 4.73 -20.21 11.54
C TYR A 32 4.33 -18.86 10.95
N ALA A 33 3.07 -18.46 11.09
CA ALA A 33 2.59 -17.19 10.59
C ALA A 33 1.51 -16.58 11.49
N PHE A 34 1.63 -15.27 11.70
CA PHE A 34 0.56 -14.39 12.17
C PHE A 34 0.44 -13.23 11.16
N ASN A 35 -0.76 -12.95 10.67
CA ASN A 35 -0.98 -11.87 9.72
C ASN A 35 -2.17 -11.01 10.15
N LEU A 36 -1.96 -9.69 10.22
CA LEU A 36 -3.04 -8.71 10.26
C LEU A 36 -3.27 -8.22 8.84
N TYR A 37 -4.42 -8.58 8.29
CA TYR A 37 -4.82 -8.31 6.93
C TYR A 37 -5.82 -7.16 6.92
N ALA A 38 -5.62 -6.20 6.04
CA ALA A 38 -6.59 -5.16 5.73
C ALA A 38 -6.89 -5.27 4.23
N ASP A 39 -8.13 -5.54 3.84
CA ASP A 39 -8.45 -5.80 2.43
C ASP A 39 -8.84 -4.52 1.66
N GLU A 40 -9.09 -4.66 0.37
CA GLU A 40 -9.55 -3.60 -0.51
C GLU A 40 -10.95 -3.05 -0.18
N HIS A 41 -11.70 -3.75 0.66
CA HIS A 41 -13.03 -3.39 1.14
C HIS A 41 -12.99 -2.69 2.51
N ASN A 42 -11.79 -2.37 3.00
CA ASN A 42 -11.56 -1.76 4.32
C ASN A 42 -12.01 -2.66 5.47
N SER A 43 -11.86 -3.98 5.33
CA SER A 43 -12.11 -4.95 6.40
C SER A 43 -10.80 -5.51 6.96
N PHE A 44 -10.79 -5.77 8.27
CA PHE A 44 -9.65 -6.34 8.97
C PHE A 44 -9.86 -7.80 9.32
N TYR A 45 -8.82 -8.60 9.11
CA TYR A 45 -8.82 -10.01 9.44
C TYR A 45 -7.50 -10.39 10.08
N ILE A 46 -7.54 -11.40 10.96
CA ILE A 46 -6.33 -12.01 11.51
C ILE A 46 -6.22 -13.44 10.98
N TYR A 47 -5.08 -13.74 10.36
CA TYR A 47 -4.75 -15.08 9.92
C TYR A 47 -3.64 -15.66 10.78
N ILE A 48 -3.83 -16.89 11.26
CA ILE A 48 -2.82 -17.65 12.00
C ILE A 48 -2.69 -19.02 11.33
N ASN A 49 -1.48 -19.58 11.27
CA ASN A 49 -1.31 -20.94 10.77
C ASN A 49 -0.18 -21.70 11.48
N THR A 50 -0.32 -23.02 11.50
CA THR A 50 0.65 -23.97 12.07
C THR A 50 1.18 -24.91 11.01
N GLU A 51 2.35 -25.50 11.25
CA GLU A 51 2.93 -26.46 10.28
C GLU A 51 2.01 -27.66 10.04
N ASP A 52 1.31 -28.13 11.08
CA ASP A 52 0.38 -29.26 10.98
C ASP A 52 -0.89 -28.87 10.21
N SER A 53 -1.45 -27.68 10.43
CA SER A 53 -2.64 -27.22 9.69
C SER A 53 -2.33 -26.97 8.21
N PHE A 54 -1.17 -26.38 7.91
CA PHE A 54 -0.69 -26.21 6.54
C PHE A 54 -0.55 -27.54 5.80
N ARG A 55 0.15 -28.52 6.41
CA ARG A 55 0.30 -29.88 5.81
C ARG A 55 -1.05 -30.51 5.48
N ASN A 56 -1.97 -30.46 6.44
CA ASN A 56 -3.32 -31.00 6.25
C ASN A 56 -4.08 -30.30 5.12
N TYR A 57 -3.95 -28.97 5.01
CA TYR A 57 -4.59 -28.20 3.95
C TYR A 57 -4.03 -28.57 2.56
N VAL A 58 -2.70 -28.55 2.41
CA VAL A 58 -2.07 -28.83 1.10
C VAL A 58 -2.24 -30.28 0.67
N ASP A 59 -2.28 -31.24 1.59
CA ASP A 59 -2.54 -32.64 1.23
C ASP A 59 -3.99 -32.87 0.82
N ARG A 60 -4.92 -32.03 1.27
CA ARG A 60 -6.33 -32.08 0.87
C ARG A 60 -6.58 -31.39 -0.47
N HIS A 61 -6.07 -30.16 -0.63
CA HIS A 61 -6.41 -29.29 -1.76
C HIS A 61 -5.37 -29.30 -2.89
N TYR A 62 -4.12 -29.63 -2.57
CA TYR A 62 -2.98 -29.59 -3.49
C TYR A 62 -2.23 -30.95 -3.51
N SER A 63 -2.95 -32.06 -3.35
CA SER A 63 -2.37 -33.42 -3.27
C SER A 63 -1.50 -33.80 -4.48
N SER A 64 -1.81 -33.26 -5.66
CA SER A 64 -1.08 -33.50 -6.91
C SER A 64 0.13 -32.57 -7.12
N TYR A 65 0.29 -31.55 -6.28
CA TYR A 65 1.38 -30.59 -6.40
C TYR A 65 2.69 -31.22 -5.90
N SER A 66 3.79 -30.89 -6.58
CA SER A 66 5.13 -31.14 -6.05
C SER A 66 5.33 -30.42 -4.72
N GLU A 67 6.18 -30.93 -3.83
CA GLU A 67 6.49 -30.29 -2.55
C GLU A 67 6.91 -28.82 -2.70
N LYS A 68 7.73 -28.48 -3.72
CA LYS A 68 8.07 -27.09 -4.00
C LYS A 68 6.84 -26.21 -4.20
N ARG A 69 5.89 -26.66 -5.03
CA ARG A 69 4.65 -25.93 -5.34
C ARG A 69 3.68 -25.89 -4.15
N LYS A 70 3.71 -26.88 -3.27
CA LYS A 70 2.99 -26.79 -1.98
C LYS A 70 3.60 -25.70 -1.10
N GLN A 71 4.93 -25.60 -1.02
CA GLN A 71 5.58 -24.53 -0.25
C GLN A 71 5.29 -23.12 -0.79
N GLU A 72 5.06 -22.98 -2.11
CA GLU A 72 4.70 -21.69 -2.73
C GLU A 72 3.37 -21.10 -2.18
N VAL A 73 2.46 -21.93 -1.67
CA VAL A 73 1.18 -21.47 -1.07
C VAL A 73 1.25 -21.32 0.46
N LYS A 74 2.42 -21.54 1.08
CA LYS A 74 2.56 -21.56 2.55
C LYS A 74 2.12 -20.27 3.23
N TYR A 75 2.30 -19.13 2.57
CA TYR A 75 1.97 -17.82 3.10
C TYR A 75 0.75 -17.16 2.43
N ASN A 76 0.01 -17.92 1.62
CA ASN A 76 -1.24 -17.45 1.01
C ASN A 76 -2.36 -17.42 2.07
N GLN A 77 -2.85 -16.24 2.42
CA GLN A 77 -3.82 -16.02 3.48
C GLN A 77 -5.10 -16.82 3.28
N GLY A 78 -5.57 -16.94 2.03
CA GLY A 78 -6.77 -17.71 1.69
C GLY A 78 -6.67 -19.22 2.00
N ASP A 79 -5.45 -19.74 2.16
CA ASP A 79 -5.17 -21.13 2.49
C ASP A 79 -4.92 -21.35 4.00
N PHE A 80 -4.98 -20.29 4.84
CA PHE A 80 -4.76 -20.42 6.28
C PHE A 80 -5.96 -21.08 6.94
N THR A 81 -5.69 -21.96 7.91
CA THR A 81 -6.75 -22.70 8.61
C THR A 81 -7.46 -21.84 9.64
N TYR A 82 -6.75 -20.95 10.33
CA TYR A 82 -7.32 -20.10 11.36
C TYR A 82 -7.47 -18.68 10.81
N GLN A 83 -8.71 -18.34 10.48
CA GLN A 83 -9.11 -17.03 9.96
C GLN A 83 -10.07 -16.43 10.97
N LEU A 84 -9.69 -15.27 11.51
CA LEU A 84 -10.36 -14.62 12.63
C LEU A 84 -10.82 -13.23 12.19
N TYR A 85 -12.01 -12.87 12.64
CA TYR A 85 -12.74 -11.66 12.25
C TYR A 85 -12.65 -10.60 13.36
N PRO A 86 -13.10 -9.36 13.12
CA PRO A 86 -13.18 -8.34 14.17
C PRO A 86 -13.92 -8.83 15.41
N SER A 87 -14.97 -9.65 15.25
CA SER A 87 -15.71 -10.28 16.36
C SER A 87 -14.88 -11.18 17.28
N ASP A 88 -13.70 -11.63 16.82
CA ASP A 88 -12.76 -12.43 17.62
C ASP A 88 -11.75 -11.55 18.38
N MET A 89 -11.77 -10.21 18.18
CA MET A 89 -10.82 -9.24 18.75
C MET A 89 -11.26 -8.69 20.12
N GLY A 90 -12.25 -9.32 20.75
CA GLY A 90 -12.73 -8.98 22.08
C GLY A 90 -13.34 -7.58 22.15
N ILE A 91 -13.06 -6.82 23.22
CA ILE A 91 -13.64 -5.47 23.41
C ILE A 91 -13.22 -4.47 22.32
N SER A 92 -12.17 -4.76 21.54
CA SER A 92 -11.71 -3.89 20.47
C SER A 92 -12.56 -3.99 19.21
N GLN A 93 -13.42 -5.01 19.09
CA GLN A 93 -14.27 -5.22 17.93
C GLN A 93 -15.15 -4.01 17.61
N GLU A 94 -15.71 -3.34 18.62
CA GLU A 94 -16.69 -2.25 18.45
C GLU A 94 -16.10 -1.10 17.63
N ILE A 95 -14.90 -0.62 17.99
CA ILE A 95 -14.23 0.46 17.26
C ILE A 95 -13.83 0.02 15.84
N ILE A 96 -13.42 -1.24 15.70
CA ILE A 96 -12.96 -1.78 14.41
C ILE A 96 -14.14 -1.87 13.46
N GLU A 97 -15.21 -2.58 13.84
CA GLU A 97 -16.43 -2.77 13.05
C GLU A 97 -17.09 -1.42 12.69
N GLU A 98 -17.15 -0.46 13.62
CA GLU A 98 -17.65 0.90 13.32
C GLU A 98 -16.80 1.62 12.26
N CYS A 99 -15.48 1.44 12.28
CA CYS A 99 -14.60 2.03 11.26
C CYS A 99 -14.81 1.33 9.91
N GLU A 100 -14.93 0.00 9.88
CA GLU A 100 -15.17 -0.79 8.66
C GLU A 100 -16.49 -0.41 7.99
N GLU A 101 -17.58 -0.33 8.77
CA GLU A 101 -18.92 0.03 8.28
C GLU A 101 -18.90 1.39 7.57
N ILE A 102 -18.31 2.40 8.21
CA ILE A 102 -18.28 3.75 7.65
C ILE A 102 -17.31 3.84 6.47
N ALA A 103 -16.20 3.10 6.48
CA ALA A 103 -15.29 3.07 5.35
C ALA A 103 -15.95 2.43 4.12
N SER A 104 -16.78 1.40 4.30
CA SER A 104 -17.61 0.83 3.23
C SER A 104 -18.59 1.85 2.66
N ASP A 105 -19.30 2.59 3.51
CA ASP A 105 -20.27 3.61 3.06
C ASP A 105 -19.61 4.77 2.31
N VAL A 106 -18.37 5.14 2.68
CA VAL A 106 -17.60 6.19 2.00
C VAL A 106 -17.13 5.76 0.61
N GLN A 107 -17.13 4.47 0.26
CA GLN A 107 -16.84 4.03 -1.11
C GLN A 107 -17.99 4.33 -2.08
N ASP A 108 -19.22 4.50 -1.57
CA ASP A 108 -20.45 4.75 -2.33
C ASP A 108 -20.98 6.19 -2.12
N VAL A 109 -20.10 7.20 -2.18
CA VAL A 109 -20.45 8.62 -1.94
C VAL A 109 -21.59 9.11 -2.85
N ASP A 110 -21.73 8.54 -4.05
CA ASP A 110 -22.78 8.87 -5.02
C ASP A 110 -24.21 8.54 -4.53
N HIS A 111 -24.33 7.83 -3.41
CA HIS A 111 -25.60 7.46 -2.79
C HIS A 111 -25.89 8.17 -1.46
N LEU A 112 -25.03 9.10 -1.04
CA LEU A 112 -25.26 9.85 0.19
C LEU A 112 -26.34 10.92 -0.01
N GLU A 113 -27.28 11.01 0.93
CA GLU A 113 -28.27 12.08 0.96
C GLU A 113 -27.58 13.43 1.26
N ASP A 114 -28.03 14.49 0.58
CA ASP A 114 -27.56 15.84 0.86
C ASP A 114 -27.86 16.21 2.33
N LEU A 115 -26.85 16.74 3.02
CA LEU A 115 -27.00 17.23 4.38
C LEU A 115 -28.01 18.40 4.42
N SER A 116 -28.93 18.34 5.38
CA SER A 116 -29.89 19.40 5.67
C SER A 116 -29.38 20.34 6.78
N ASP A 117 -29.87 21.58 6.81
CA ASP A 117 -29.58 22.54 7.88
C ASP A 117 -30.01 22.08 9.29
N LYS A 118 -30.77 20.98 9.38
CA LYS A 118 -31.25 20.41 10.64
C LYS A 118 -30.44 19.20 11.09
N ASP A 119 -29.52 18.72 10.26
CA ASP A 119 -28.73 17.54 10.58
C ASP A 119 -27.74 17.89 11.69
N ILE A 120 -27.61 16.99 12.65
CA ILE A 120 -26.73 17.16 13.80
C ILE A 120 -25.65 16.08 13.71
N PRO A 121 -24.36 16.45 13.70
CA PRO A 121 -23.29 15.47 13.67
C PRO A 121 -23.37 14.60 14.93
N VAL A 122 -23.56 13.30 14.75
CA VAL A 122 -23.61 12.32 15.85
C VAL A 122 -22.20 11.86 16.21
N ILE A 123 -21.36 11.66 15.19
CA ILE A 123 -19.99 11.20 15.32
C ILE A 123 -19.13 11.85 14.23
N ALA A 124 -17.82 11.90 14.45
CA ALA A 124 -16.86 12.44 13.50
C ALA A 124 -15.65 11.52 13.45
N TYR A 125 -15.18 11.22 12.23
CA TYR A 125 -14.03 10.39 11.96
C TYR A 125 -12.90 11.24 11.37
N GLU A 126 -11.67 10.96 11.77
CA GLU A 126 -10.51 11.54 11.13
C GLU A 126 -10.41 11.03 9.69
N LYS A 127 -10.38 11.95 8.71
CA LYS A 127 -10.33 11.62 7.27
C LYS A 127 -9.21 10.63 6.91
N ARG A 128 -8.11 10.65 7.66
CA ARG A 128 -6.95 9.76 7.47
C ARG A 128 -7.27 8.28 7.67
N ILE A 129 -8.36 7.96 8.36
CA ILE A 129 -8.81 6.57 8.55
C ILE A 129 -9.14 5.93 7.19
N PHE A 130 -9.76 6.66 6.27
CA PHE A 130 -10.27 6.13 5.01
C PHE A 130 -9.21 5.97 3.91
N ASN A 131 -9.52 5.19 2.87
CA ASN A 131 -8.60 4.80 1.78
C ASN A 131 -7.38 4.04 2.35
N ASP A 132 -6.17 4.42 1.93
CA ASP A 132 -4.90 3.80 2.37
C ASP A 132 -4.64 3.89 3.89
N GLY A 133 -5.48 4.62 4.63
CA GLY A 133 -5.45 4.67 6.09
C GLY A 133 -5.56 3.30 6.74
N PHE A 134 -6.42 2.41 6.25
CA PHE A 134 -6.61 1.07 6.79
C PHE A 134 -5.32 0.24 6.71
N PHE A 135 -4.67 0.26 5.55
CA PHE A 135 -3.38 -0.41 5.36
C PHE A 135 -2.31 0.15 6.30
N LEU A 136 -2.27 1.48 6.48
CA LEU A 136 -1.32 2.11 7.39
C LEU A 136 -1.60 1.75 8.85
N ALA A 137 -2.87 1.71 9.26
CA ALA A 137 -3.28 1.33 10.61
C ALA A 137 -2.88 -0.12 10.92
N ALA A 138 -3.15 -1.05 9.99
CA ALA A 138 -2.70 -2.44 10.09
C ALA A 138 -1.17 -2.52 10.20
N LEU A 139 -0.44 -1.84 9.32
CA LEU A 139 1.02 -1.82 9.34
C LEU A 139 1.57 -1.32 10.68
N ASN A 140 1.04 -0.22 11.21
CA ASN A 140 1.50 0.38 12.46
C ASN A 140 1.14 -0.48 13.67
N ALA A 141 -0.07 -1.05 13.70
CA ALA A 141 -0.48 -1.99 14.74
C ALA A 141 0.42 -3.24 14.76
N THR A 142 0.70 -3.84 13.60
CA THR A 142 1.60 -5.00 13.50
C THR A 142 3.04 -4.67 13.89
N LYS A 143 3.57 -3.52 13.47
CA LYS A 143 4.90 -3.06 13.92
C LYS A 143 4.97 -2.92 15.43
N ARG A 144 3.96 -2.28 16.02
CA ARG A 144 3.86 -2.11 17.48
C ARG A 144 3.79 -3.45 18.18
N LEU A 145 3.02 -4.41 17.66
CA LEU A 145 2.96 -5.78 18.17
C LEU A 145 4.33 -6.48 18.17
N GLY A 146 5.15 -6.25 17.14
CA GLY A 146 6.53 -6.76 17.08
C GLY A 146 7.45 -6.24 18.19
N THR A 147 7.08 -5.14 18.86
CA THR A 147 7.86 -4.57 19.98
C THR A 147 7.48 -5.11 21.35
N THR A 148 6.49 -6.00 21.42
CA THR A 148 5.92 -6.49 22.67
C THR A 148 6.10 -7.99 22.84
N SER A 149 5.85 -8.51 24.04
CA SER A 149 6.12 -9.91 24.39
C SER A 149 4.98 -10.86 24.07
N GLU A 150 3.83 -10.39 23.60
CA GLU A 150 2.65 -11.23 23.35
C GLU A 150 2.93 -12.30 22.31
N LEU A 151 3.71 -12.01 21.27
CA LEU A 151 4.13 -13.04 20.29
C LEU A 151 5.00 -14.15 20.90
N ASN A 152 5.46 -14.02 22.15
CA ASN A 152 6.20 -15.08 22.85
C ASN A 152 5.30 -16.08 23.56
N SER A 153 3.99 -15.84 23.65
CA SER A 153 3.04 -16.86 24.16
C SER A 153 2.74 -17.95 23.13
N LEU A 154 3.04 -17.69 21.86
CA LEU A 154 2.90 -18.67 20.77
C LEU A 154 4.04 -19.69 20.81
N ASP A 155 3.70 -20.97 20.62
CA ASP A 155 4.66 -22.04 20.36
C ASP A 155 5.11 -21.96 18.90
N LYS A 156 6.17 -21.18 18.67
CA LYS A 156 6.62 -20.75 17.35
C LYS A 156 7.56 -21.78 16.72
N SER A 157 7.36 -22.01 15.43
CA SER A 157 8.39 -22.60 14.55
C SER A 157 9.61 -21.69 14.43
N ASN A 158 10.74 -22.24 13.94
CA ASN A 158 11.99 -21.50 13.76
C ASN A 158 11.91 -20.35 12.74
N ASN A 159 10.96 -20.42 11.81
CA ASN A 159 10.72 -19.46 10.74
C ASN A 159 9.40 -18.71 10.94
N PHE A 160 8.95 -18.56 12.19
CA PHE A 160 7.76 -17.78 12.51
C PHE A 160 7.91 -16.34 12.04
N ILE A 161 6.96 -15.89 11.22
CA ILE A 161 6.84 -14.49 10.81
C ILE A 161 5.53 -13.89 11.30
N TYR A 162 5.55 -12.58 11.56
CA TYR A 162 4.36 -11.77 11.76
C TYR A 162 4.39 -10.60 10.78
N TYR A 163 3.28 -10.33 10.11
CA TYR A 163 3.25 -9.31 9.06
C TYR A 163 1.89 -8.67 8.84
N ALA A 164 1.91 -7.46 8.31
CA ALA A 164 0.71 -6.81 7.78
C ALA A 164 0.58 -7.14 6.29
N ALA A 165 -0.65 -7.19 5.78
CA ALA A 165 -0.93 -7.45 4.37
C ALA A 165 -2.16 -6.67 3.89
N THR A 166 -2.25 -6.50 2.56
CA THR A 166 -3.27 -5.71 1.85
C THR A 166 -4.10 -6.54 0.88
N GLY A 167 -3.64 -7.74 0.53
CA GLY A 167 -4.25 -8.59 -0.51
C GLY A 167 -3.66 -8.34 -1.90
N ASN A 168 -2.83 -7.30 -2.02
CA ASN A 168 -2.04 -7.05 -3.20
C ASN A 168 -0.62 -7.58 -3.01
N ASP A 169 -0.31 -8.72 -3.63
CA ASP A 169 1.01 -9.36 -3.58
C ASP A 169 2.17 -8.39 -3.86
N TYR A 170 2.00 -7.49 -4.84
CA TYR A 170 3.06 -6.53 -5.17
C TYR A 170 3.31 -5.57 -4.02
N VAL A 171 2.27 -5.07 -3.35
CA VAL A 171 2.41 -4.18 -2.18
C VAL A 171 2.91 -4.97 -0.97
N ASP A 172 2.40 -6.18 -0.77
CA ASP A 172 2.69 -6.98 0.41
C ASP A 172 4.16 -7.41 0.45
N TYR A 173 4.64 -8.04 -0.63
CA TYR A 173 6.03 -8.48 -0.72
C TYR A 173 7.03 -7.32 -0.89
N SER A 174 6.62 -6.21 -1.51
CA SER A 174 7.53 -5.09 -1.76
C SER A 174 7.61 -4.09 -0.60
N LEU A 175 6.58 -4.00 0.25
CA LEU A 175 6.45 -2.98 1.28
C LEU A 175 6.00 -3.53 2.64
N MET A 176 4.81 -4.12 2.73
CA MET A 176 4.16 -4.40 4.01
C MET A 176 4.91 -5.43 4.84
N MET A 177 5.21 -6.57 4.22
CA MET A 177 5.95 -7.66 4.85
C MET A 177 7.37 -7.22 5.20
N ARG A 178 8.04 -6.45 4.33
CA ARG A 178 9.40 -5.96 4.58
C ARG A 178 9.50 -4.94 5.72
N LYS A 179 8.40 -4.24 6.01
CA LYS A 179 8.33 -3.29 7.13
C LYS A 179 7.94 -3.96 8.44
N THR A 180 7.60 -5.25 8.45
CA THR A 180 7.13 -5.99 9.64
C THR A 180 7.96 -7.23 9.97
N ILE A 181 8.59 -7.84 8.96
CA ILE A 181 9.46 -9.00 9.08
C ILE A 181 10.92 -8.55 9.07
N GLU A 182 11.74 -9.19 9.91
CA GLU A 182 13.19 -8.99 9.90
C GLU A 182 13.79 -9.39 8.52
N PRO A 183 14.70 -8.59 7.93
CA PRO A 183 15.20 -8.83 6.57
C PRO A 183 15.78 -10.22 6.27
N ASP A 184 16.61 -10.78 7.15
CA ASP A 184 17.20 -12.10 6.93
C ASP A 184 16.15 -13.21 7.01
N LEU A 185 15.19 -13.08 7.92
CA LEU A 185 14.04 -13.98 8.01
C LEU A 185 13.11 -13.86 6.79
N PHE A 186 12.88 -12.65 6.28
CA PHE A 186 12.10 -12.43 5.06
C PHE A 186 12.69 -13.22 3.89
N TYR A 187 14.00 -13.13 3.64
CA TYR A 187 14.63 -13.91 2.56
C TYR A 187 14.78 -15.40 2.87
N THR A 188 14.67 -15.80 4.13
CA THR A 188 14.59 -17.22 4.49
C THR A 188 13.23 -17.80 4.08
N CYS A 189 12.15 -17.03 4.26
CA CYS A 189 10.80 -17.40 3.84
C CYS A 189 10.58 -17.24 2.32
N PHE A 190 11.19 -16.24 1.70
CA PHE A 190 11.00 -15.86 0.29
C PHE A 190 12.35 -15.71 -0.45
N PRO A 191 13.11 -16.80 -0.63
CA PRO A 191 14.47 -16.74 -1.15
C PRO A 191 14.55 -16.19 -2.59
N GLU A 192 13.55 -16.46 -3.43
CA GLU A 192 13.48 -15.96 -4.80
C GLU A 192 13.37 -14.43 -4.88
N LEU A 193 12.79 -13.79 -3.85
CA LEU A 193 12.68 -12.33 -3.82
C LEU A 193 14.05 -11.66 -3.64
N LYS A 194 15.01 -12.35 -3.02
CA LYS A 194 16.40 -11.85 -2.90
C LYS A 194 17.06 -11.67 -4.27
N ASP A 195 16.86 -12.63 -5.17
CA ASP A 195 17.39 -12.57 -6.53
C ASP A 195 16.67 -11.51 -7.36
N LYS A 196 15.34 -11.38 -7.20
CA LYS A 196 14.56 -10.32 -7.86
C LYS A 196 15.00 -8.93 -7.42
N ASP A 197 15.26 -8.72 -6.13
CA ASP A 197 15.77 -7.45 -5.60
C ASP A 197 17.12 -7.09 -6.20
N LYS A 198 18.04 -8.06 -6.28
CA LYS A 198 19.33 -7.86 -6.91
C LYS A 198 19.19 -7.48 -8.39
N GLN A 199 18.29 -8.15 -9.12
CA GLN A 199 18.02 -7.82 -10.52
C GLN A 199 17.43 -6.41 -10.67
N PHE A 200 16.53 -6.01 -9.76
CA PHE A 200 15.95 -4.69 -9.75
C PHE A 200 17.00 -3.59 -9.51
N GLU A 201 17.89 -3.77 -8.54
CA GLU A 201 18.96 -2.79 -8.28
C GLU A 201 19.94 -2.69 -9.46
N ILE A 202 20.36 -3.81 -10.06
CA ILE A 202 21.19 -3.80 -11.29
C ILE A 202 20.48 -3.04 -12.41
N HIS A 203 19.17 -3.25 -12.53
CA HIS A 203 18.37 -2.61 -13.54
C HIS A 203 18.25 -1.10 -13.31
N LEU A 204 17.93 -0.68 -12.08
CA LEU A 204 17.91 0.73 -11.68
C LEU A 204 19.26 1.41 -11.93
N ASP A 205 20.36 0.78 -11.54
CA ASP A 205 21.71 1.29 -11.78
C ASP A 205 22.02 1.47 -13.27
N SER A 206 21.48 0.59 -14.13
CA SER A 206 21.66 0.72 -15.58
C SER A 206 20.89 1.92 -16.15
N ILE A 207 19.70 2.21 -15.61
CA ILE A 207 18.87 3.35 -16.02
C ILE A 207 19.44 4.66 -15.48
N ASN A 208 19.90 4.69 -14.22
CA ASN A 208 20.45 5.89 -13.56
C ASN A 208 21.76 6.40 -14.17
N ARG A 209 22.41 5.62 -15.06
CA ARG A 209 23.58 6.07 -15.84
C ARG A 209 23.20 6.89 -17.07
N LYS A 210 21.92 6.93 -17.42
CA LYS A 210 21.38 7.71 -18.54
C LYS A 210 21.16 9.17 -18.13
N ASN A 211 20.96 10.06 -19.09
CA ASN A 211 20.57 11.43 -18.76
C ASN A 211 19.08 11.51 -18.35
N VAL A 212 18.68 12.60 -17.69
CA VAL A 212 17.31 12.78 -17.15
C VAL A 212 16.23 12.56 -18.21
N LYS A 213 16.45 13.05 -19.44
CA LYS A 213 15.50 12.90 -20.54
C LYS A 213 15.27 11.43 -20.89
N GLU A 214 16.35 10.66 -20.95
CA GLU A 214 16.33 9.22 -21.23
C GLU A 214 15.74 8.41 -20.07
N ILE A 215 15.98 8.84 -18.82
CA ILE A 215 15.38 8.22 -17.63
C ILE A 215 13.86 8.36 -17.67
N LEU A 216 13.34 9.57 -17.92
CA LEU A 216 11.90 9.79 -18.00
C LEU A 216 11.25 9.06 -19.18
N ASN A 217 11.86 9.10 -20.37
CA ASN A 217 11.35 8.33 -21.52
C ASN A 217 11.21 6.85 -21.18
N TYR A 218 12.19 6.30 -20.47
CA TYR A 218 12.17 4.90 -20.07
C TYR A 218 11.02 4.58 -19.10
N TRP A 219 10.85 5.40 -18.06
CA TRP A 219 9.79 5.16 -17.07
C TRP A 219 8.39 5.47 -17.61
N GLU A 220 8.26 6.41 -18.53
CA GLU A 220 7.02 6.65 -19.26
C GLU A 220 6.53 5.40 -19.99
N GLU A 221 7.42 4.59 -20.55
CA GLU A 221 7.06 3.32 -21.22
C GLU A 221 6.87 2.20 -20.19
N ALA A 222 7.81 2.05 -19.25
CA ALA A 222 7.83 0.95 -18.29
C ALA A 222 6.65 0.97 -17.30
N LEU A 223 6.07 2.15 -17.00
CA LEU A 223 4.96 2.32 -16.07
C LEU A 223 3.57 2.31 -16.73
N GLN A 224 3.44 2.11 -18.05
CA GLN A 224 2.11 2.01 -18.67
C GLN A 224 1.40 0.67 -18.39
N GLY A 225 2.07 -0.29 -17.73
CA GLY A 225 1.46 -1.57 -17.37
C GLY A 225 2.44 -2.62 -16.83
N GLU A 226 1.91 -3.64 -16.18
CA GLU A 226 2.70 -4.71 -15.55
C GLU A 226 3.46 -5.59 -16.56
N PHE A 227 2.94 -5.72 -17.79
CA PHE A 227 3.52 -6.56 -18.84
C PHE A 227 4.55 -5.85 -19.71
N ASN A 228 4.78 -4.56 -19.49
CA ASN A 228 5.71 -3.80 -20.31
C ASN A 228 7.15 -4.23 -20.05
N GLU A 229 7.96 -4.14 -21.10
CA GLU A 229 9.40 -4.31 -20.95
C GLU A 229 9.90 -3.26 -19.95
N GLY A 230 10.64 -3.73 -18.95
CA GLY A 230 11.17 -2.82 -17.94
C GLY A 230 10.29 -2.59 -16.72
N SER A 231 9.04 -3.04 -16.75
CA SER A 231 8.07 -2.85 -15.67
C SER A 231 8.62 -3.30 -14.31
N PRO A 232 8.46 -2.52 -13.22
CA PRO A 232 8.95 -2.89 -11.89
C PRO A 232 8.26 -4.15 -11.35
N TYR A 233 7.02 -4.42 -11.77
CA TYR A 233 6.21 -5.57 -11.36
C TYR A 233 6.89 -6.92 -11.68
N LYS A 234 7.71 -7.00 -12.73
CA LYS A 234 8.50 -8.22 -13.04
C LYS A 234 9.43 -8.64 -11.89
N TYR A 235 9.82 -7.68 -11.05
CA TYR A 235 10.70 -7.86 -9.90
C TYR A 235 9.93 -7.93 -8.57
N ILE A 236 8.59 -7.97 -8.59
CA ILE A 236 7.74 -7.82 -7.40
C ILE A 236 8.05 -6.48 -6.70
N LYS A 237 8.04 -5.41 -7.50
CA LYS A 237 8.24 -4.03 -7.08
C LYS A 237 7.09 -3.17 -7.56
N THR A 238 6.80 -2.13 -6.81
CA THR A 238 5.75 -1.16 -7.12
C THR A 238 6.35 0.11 -7.70
N GLU A 239 5.51 0.94 -8.31
CA GLU A 239 5.90 2.25 -8.83
C GLU A 239 6.44 3.16 -7.73
N TYR A 240 5.94 3.02 -6.49
CA TYR A 240 6.46 3.72 -5.31
C TYR A 240 7.99 3.59 -5.19
N GLN A 241 8.53 2.39 -5.39
CA GLN A 241 9.97 2.14 -5.29
C GLN A 241 10.76 2.74 -6.46
N VAL A 242 10.12 2.88 -7.63
CA VAL A 242 10.69 3.62 -8.75
C VAL A 242 10.76 5.10 -8.41
N PHE A 243 9.66 5.70 -7.96
CA PHE A 243 9.61 7.12 -7.63
C PHE A 243 10.51 7.50 -6.45
N GLU A 244 10.61 6.65 -5.42
CA GLU A 244 11.57 6.82 -4.31
C GLU A 244 13.02 6.91 -4.81
N LYS A 245 13.38 6.11 -5.83
CA LYS A 245 14.72 6.14 -6.42
C LYS A 245 14.91 7.34 -7.33
N LEU A 246 13.90 7.70 -8.12
CA LEU A 246 13.90 8.90 -8.96
C LEU A 246 14.03 10.19 -8.17
N GLY A 247 13.43 10.26 -6.97
CA GLY A 247 13.56 11.39 -6.05
C GLY A 247 15.02 11.77 -5.74
N LYS A 248 15.95 10.81 -5.84
CA LYS A 248 17.39 11.03 -5.59
C LYS A 248 18.12 11.74 -6.73
N ILE A 249 17.50 11.87 -7.90
CA ILE A 249 18.05 12.65 -9.04
C ILE A 249 17.94 14.16 -8.75
N GLY A 250 16.91 14.56 -8.00
CA GLY A 250 16.75 15.93 -7.51
C GLY A 250 16.31 16.91 -8.61
N ARG A 251 16.85 18.14 -8.53
CA ARG A 251 16.34 19.31 -9.27
C ARG A 251 16.25 19.13 -10.78
N ASP A 252 17.22 18.46 -11.41
CA ASP A 252 17.21 18.29 -12.87
C ASP A 252 16.01 17.46 -13.34
N LEU A 253 15.61 16.44 -12.56
CA LEU A 253 14.40 15.67 -12.82
C LEU A 253 13.15 16.54 -12.68
N ALA A 254 13.08 17.37 -11.63
CA ALA A 254 11.95 18.26 -11.40
C ALA A 254 11.74 19.23 -12.58
N ILE A 255 12.83 19.83 -13.08
CA ILE A 255 12.79 20.74 -14.22
C ILE A 255 12.24 20.03 -15.46
N GLU A 256 12.74 18.83 -15.76
CA GLU A 256 12.29 18.07 -16.92
C GLU A 256 10.81 17.63 -16.77
N CYS A 257 10.40 17.14 -15.59
CA CYS A 257 9.01 16.79 -15.31
C CYS A 257 8.07 17.99 -15.52
N ILE A 258 8.38 19.16 -14.97
CA ILE A 258 7.59 20.39 -15.14
C ILE A 258 7.55 20.79 -16.62
N SER A 259 8.69 20.73 -17.32
CA SER A 259 8.75 21.06 -18.73
C SER A 259 7.84 20.15 -19.56
N ARG A 260 7.87 18.84 -19.32
CA ARG A 260 7.01 17.89 -20.04
C ARG A 260 5.55 18.00 -19.63
N LEU A 261 5.28 18.19 -18.35
CA LEU A 261 3.94 18.41 -17.81
C LEU A 261 3.27 19.60 -18.50
N SER A 262 3.99 20.72 -18.67
CA SER A 262 3.48 21.91 -19.37
C SER A 262 3.06 21.66 -20.82
N VAL A 263 3.67 20.67 -21.48
CA VAL A 263 3.32 20.27 -22.84
C VAL A 263 2.12 19.32 -22.82
N VAL A 264 2.20 18.22 -22.06
CA VAL A 264 1.19 17.15 -22.12
C VAL A 264 -0.19 17.57 -21.60
N ILE A 265 -0.28 18.52 -20.67
CA ILE A 265 -1.58 19.05 -20.20
C ILE A 265 -2.34 19.80 -21.30
N ASN A 266 -1.65 20.24 -22.35
CA ASN A 266 -2.25 20.91 -23.51
C ASN A 266 -2.46 19.95 -24.70
N GLU A 267 -2.13 18.67 -24.54
CA GLU A 267 -2.39 17.64 -25.56
C GLU A 267 -3.80 17.04 -25.41
N ASP A 268 -4.15 16.09 -26.28
CA ASP A 268 -5.42 15.35 -26.16
C ASP A 268 -5.38 14.42 -24.94
N LEU A 269 -5.97 14.89 -23.84
CA LEU A 269 -6.11 14.13 -22.60
C LEU A 269 -7.21 13.06 -22.69
N ASN A 270 -7.97 12.95 -23.79
CA ASN A 270 -8.80 11.76 -24.02
C ASN A 270 -7.93 10.51 -24.27
N ASN A 271 -6.68 10.70 -24.68
CA ASN A 271 -5.70 9.64 -24.80
C ASN A 271 -5.20 9.19 -23.41
N GLN A 272 -5.44 7.91 -23.07
CA GLN A 272 -4.98 7.32 -21.81
C GLN A 272 -3.47 7.46 -21.60
N SER A 273 -2.65 7.34 -22.65
CA SER A 273 -1.20 7.48 -22.54
C SER A 273 -0.79 8.88 -22.09
N ASN A 274 -1.51 9.91 -22.53
CA ASN A 274 -1.24 11.28 -22.09
C ASN A 274 -1.66 11.51 -20.65
N ARG A 275 -2.81 10.96 -20.21
CA ARG A 275 -3.20 10.98 -18.79
C ARG A 275 -2.17 10.27 -17.91
N ASN A 276 -1.72 9.09 -18.30
CA ASN A 276 -0.69 8.34 -17.58
C ASN A 276 0.62 9.15 -17.46
N LYS A 277 1.02 9.88 -18.51
CA LYS A 277 2.21 10.77 -18.44
C LYS A 277 2.02 11.89 -17.42
N VAL A 278 0.87 12.54 -17.38
CA VAL A 278 0.55 13.56 -16.37
C VAL A 278 0.71 12.98 -14.97
N GLU A 279 0.13 11.80 -14.72
CA GLU A 279 0.21 11.10 -13.44
C GLU A 279 1.67 10.77 -13.07
N ILE A 280 2.44 10.21 -14.00
CA ILE A 280 3.87 9.88 -13.79
C ILE A 280 4.67 11.13 -13.42
N TYR A 281 4.47 12.27 -14.10
CA TYR A 281 5.22 13.49 -13.81
C TYR A 281 4.82 14.10 -12.46
N LEU A 282 3.52 14.19 -12.17
CA LEU A 282 3.03 14.68 -10.88
C LEU A 282 3.53 13.80 -9.73
N LYS A 283 3.42 12.48 -9.89
CA LYS A 283 3.90 11.52 -8.89
C LYS A 283 5.41 11.62 -8.70
N SER A 284 6.19 11.79 -9.77
CA SER A 284 7.64 12.01 -9.66
C SER A 284 7.98 13.27 -8.86
N LEU A 285 7.21 14.35 -9.04
CA LEU A 285 7.40 15.61 -8.32
C LEU A 285 7.09 15.50 -6.82
N GLU A 286 6.20 14.60 -6.40
CA GLU A 286 5.91 14.35 -4.97
C GLU A 286 7.13 13.83 -4.19
N PHE A 287 8.07 13.17 -4.87
CA PHE A 287 9.29 12.61 -4.27
C PHE A 287 10.50 13.55 -4.35
N LEU A 288 10.32 14.76 -4.87
CA LEU A 288 11.39 15.73 -5.11
C LEU A 288 11.31 16.91 -4.16
N GLU A 289 12.46 17.43 -3.75
CA GLU A 289 12.52 18.68 -3.01
C GLU A 289 12.21 19.87 -3.94
N MET A 290 11.18 20.64 -3.58
CA MET A 290 10.70 21.77 -4.37
C MET A 290 11.14 23.09 -3.76
N ASP A 291 12.05 23.79 -4.46
CA ASP A 291 12.40 25.18 -4.14
C ASP A 291 11.42 26.19 -4.77
N GLU A 292 11.58 27.46 -4.39
CA GLU A 292 10.68 28.54 -4.80
C GLU A 292 10.57 28.72 -6.31
N ASP A 293 11.65 28.47 -7.08
CA ASP A 293 11.61 28.56 -8.55
C ASP A 293 10.74 27.45 -9.14
N LEU A 294 10.88 26.22 -8.66
CA LEU A 294 10.04 25.09 -9.10
C LEU A 294 8.58 25.28 -8.66
N ARG A 295 8.35 25.77 -7.44
CA ARG A 295 6.99 26.09 -6.96
C ARG A 295 6.33 27.17 -7.79
N SER A 296 7.06 28.23 -8.16
CA SER A 296 6.53 29.26 -9.05
C SER A 296 6.08 28.66 -10.38
N LYS A 297 6.87 27.75 -10.97
CA LYS A 297 6.51 27.08 -12.22
C LYS A 297 5.28 26.19 -12.08
N ILE A 298 5.16 25.43 -10.99
CA ILE A 298 3.96 24.63 -10.71
C ILE A 298 2.73 25.52 -10.54
N SER A 299 2.85 26.64 -9.81
CA SER A 299 1.74 27.60 -9.64
C SER A 299 1.29 28.19 -10.98
N ASP A 300 2.21 28.42 -11.91
CA ASP A 300 1.84 28.88 -13.25
C ASP A 300 1.14 27.78 -14.07
N LEU A 301 1.50 26.50 -13.87
CA LEU A 301 0.79 25.37 -14.49
C LEU A 301 -0.60 25.15 -13.89
N GLU A 302 -0.76 25.27 -12.58
CA GLU A 302 -2.05 25.15 -11.89
C GLU A 302 -3.06 26.16 -12.45
N LYS A 303 -2.65 27.42 -12.68
CA LYS A 303 -3.50 28.44 -13.32
C LYS A 303 -3.91 28.07 -14.74
N LEU A 304 -3.05 27.37 -15.50
CA LEU A 304 -3.41 26.90 -16.84
C LEU A 304 -4.48 25.81 -16.76
N VAL A 305 -4.36 24.91 -15.78
CA VAL A 305 -5.37 23.87 -15.51
C VAL A 305 -6.72 24.49 -15.14
N ASP A 306 -6.73 25.55 -14.32
CA ASP A 306 -7.97 26.23 -13.89
C ASP A 306 -8.74 26.92 -15.01
N ILE A 307 -8.04 27.40 -16.05
CA ILE A 307 -8.64 28.15 -17.15
C ILE A 307 -9.18 27.20 -18.23
N ALA A 308 -8.66 25.98 -18.31
CA ALA A 308 -9.04 25.03 -19.34
C ALA A 308 -10.45 24.48 -19.10
N CYS A 309 -11.31 24.60 -20.11
CA CYS A 309 -12.62 23.96 -20.12
C CYS A 309 -12.44 22.49 -20.57
N TYR A 310 -12.69 21.58 -19.65
CA TYR A 310 -12.68 20.14 -19.92
C TYR A 310 -14.11 19.62 -20.09
N ASP A 311 -14.27 18.57 -20.89
CA ASP A 311 -15.54 17.85 -20.96
C ASP A 311 -15.82 17.09 -19.66
N ASP A 312 -17.06 16.60 -19.52
CA ASP A 312 -17.48 15.86 -18.33
C ASP A 312 -16.63 14.60 -18.10
N PHE A 313 -16.05 14.02 -19.16
CA PHE A 313 -15.22 12.83 -19.06
C PHE A 313 -13.88 13.11 -18.36
N LEU A 314 -13.28 14.28 -18.59
CA LEU A 314 -11.99 14.67 -18.01
C LEU A 314 -12.10 15.43 -16.68
N LYS A 315 -13.31 15.81 -16.26
CA LYS A 315 -13.54 16.66 -15.09
C LYS A 315 -12.87 16.13 -13.82
N ASP A 316 -13.12 14.87 -13.46
CA ASP A 316 -12.59 14.29 -12.22
C ASP A 316 -11.08 14.10 -12.27
N PHE A 317 -10.56 13.72 -13.44
CA PHE A 317 -9.11 13.64 -13.66
C PHE A 317 -8.44 14.99 -13.43
N MET A 318 -9.00 16.07 -13.98
CA MET A 318 -8.43 17.41 -13.83
C MET A 318 -8.57 17.99 -12.41
N ILE A 319 -9.65 17.64 -11.69
CA ILE A 319 -9.76 17.92 -10.24
C ILE A 319 -8.62 17.22 -9.49
N GLY A 320 -8.31 15.96 -9.84
CA GLY A 320 -7.17 15.23 -9.30
C GLY A 320 -5.83 15.89 -9.60
N VAL A 321 -5.61 16.33 -10.84
CA VAL A 321 -4.41 17.07 -11.26
C VAL A 321 -4.24 18.35 -10.44
N HIS A 322 -5.29 19.16 -10.34
CA HIS A 322 -5.28 20.41 -9.56
C HIS A 322 -4.92 20.12 -8.09
N LYS A 323 -5.63 19.17 -7.45
CA LYS A 323 -5.37 18.77 -6.06
C LYS A 323 -3.91 18.34 -5.82
N ASN A 324 -3.33 17.59 -6.75
CA ASN A 324 -1.93 17.16 -6.66
C ASN A 324 -0.97 18.35 -6.79
N MET A 325 -1.23 19.29 -7.70
CA MET A 325 -0.44 20.53 -7.82
C MET A 325 -0.53 21.38 -6.56
N SER A 326 -1.72 21.59 -6.00
CA SER A 326 -1.90 22.34 -4.75
C SER A 326 -1.15 21.69 -3.59
N ALA A 327 -1.21 20.35 -3.47
CA ALA A 327 -0.46 19.61 -2.46
C ALA A 327 1.07 19.79 -2.60
N LEU A 328 1.60 19.83 -3.82
CA LEU A 328 3.02 20.12 -4.07
C LEU A 328 3.40 21.55 -3.62
N LEU A 329 2.50 22.52 -3.79
CA LEU A 329 2.71 23.91 -3.36
C LEU A 329 2.63 24.08 -1.84
N GLU A 330 1.73 23.34 -1.17
CA GLU A 330 1.52 23.38 0.27
C GLU A 330 2.62 22.63 1.05
N ASN A 331 3.19 21.57 0.47
CA ASN A 331 4.24 20.77 1.10
C ASN A 331 5.53 21.58 1.31
N LYS A 332 5.61 22.32 2.42
CA LYS A 332 6.87 22.84 2.96
C LYS A 332 7.65 21.66 3.54
N SER A 333 8.50 21.03 2.72
CA SER A 333 9.53 20.04 3.08
C SER A 333 9.27 19.29 4.40
N LEU A 334 8.61 18.14 4.34
CA LEU A 334 8.54 17.17 5.45
C LEU A 334 9.83 16.31 5.49
N ASN A 335 11.00 16.95 5.43
CA ASN A 335 12.30 16.30 5.68
C ASN A 335 12.87 16.75 7.02
#